data_AF-A0A1S3HIU8-F1
#
_entry.id   AF-A0A1S3HIU8-F1
#
_cell.length_a   1.000
_cell.length_b   1.000
_cell.length_c   1.000
_cell.angle_alpha   90.00
_cell.angle_beta   90.00
_cell.angle_gamma   90.00
#
_symmetry.space_group_name_H-M   'P 1'
#
loop_
_entity.id
_entity.type
_entity.pdbx_description
1 polymer ?
#
loop_
_entity_poly.entity_id
_entity_poly.type
_entity_poly.pdbx_seq_one_letter_code
_entity_poly.pdbx_strand_id
1 'polypeptide(L)'
;MTVSRRMNNAGMLIAAMLLLYAGESRGYGTGPPEIACSSMRPSHYGASDPFTPSPYTITVSKQKYKAGESIDVTLKGANGEKFKGFFVQARKHNSQSVIPVGTFTEVTSVGSKNLCRQRNGDHAISHSNSNQKSEVVLRWTAPAKSAGDIVFRVTVVMAYDTFWDNQESAVVKEVNSSGAVIG
;
A
#
# COMPACT_ATOMS: atom_id res chain seq x y z
N MET A 1 49.47 -35.90 -9.85
CA MET A 1 49.19 -35.09 -11.06
C MET A 1 48.17 -34.03 -10.69
N THR A 2 48.59 -32.78 -10.55
CA THR A 2 47.71 -31.66 -10.18
C THR A 2 47.43 -30.87 -11.46
N VAL A 3 46.20 -30.93 -11.97
CA VAL A 3 45.81 -30.19 -13.19
C VAL A 3 45.62 -28.72 -12.81
N SER A 4 46.59 -27.88 -13.16
CA SER A 4 46.47 -26.43 -13.06
C SER A 4 45.56 -25.93 -14.18
N ARG A 5 44.30 -25.61 -13.84
CA ARG A 5 43.38 -24.94 -14.76
C ARG A 5 43.83 -23.49 -14.94
N ARG A 6 44.46 -23.19 -16.07
CA ARG A 6 44.70 -21.79 -16.49
C ARG A 6 43.36 -21.13 -16.78
N MET A 7 42.91 -20.24 -15.90
CA MET A 7 41.81 -19.34 -16.20
C MET A 7 42.27 -18.35 -17.28
N ASN A 8 41.56 -18.31 -18.41
CA ASN A 8 41.91 -17.45 -19.54
C ASN A 8 41.56 -16.00 -19.19
N ASN A 9 42.52 -15.06 -19.32
CA ASN A 9 42.35 -13.66 -18.93
C ASN A 9 41.15 -12.99 -19.62
N ALA A 10 40.85 -13.39 -20.86
CA ALA A 10 39.68 -12.94 -21.60
C ALA A 10 38.35 -13.35 -20.93
N GLY A 11 38.26 -14.56 -20.38
CA GLY A 11 37.08 -15.03 -19.65
C GLY A 11 36.90 -14.29 -18.32
N MET A 12 37.99 -13.89 -17.68
CA MET A 12 37.98 -13.10 -16.45
C MET A 12 37.50 -11.67 -16.70
N LEU A 13 37.89 -11.06 -17.83
CA LEU A 13 37.43 -9.73 -18.25
C LEU A 13 35.95 -9.71 -18.67
N ILE A 14 35.47 -10.75 -19.33
CA ILE A 14 34.05 -10.89 -19.71
C ILE A 14 33.18 -11.04 -18.46
N ALA A 15 33.61 -11.85 -17.49
CA ALA A 15 32.92 -11.99 -16.20
C ALA A 15 32.89 -10.67 -15.41
N ALA A 16 34.00 -9.91 -15.41
CA ALA A 16 34.06 -8.60 -14.78
C ALA A 16 33.13 -7.56 -15.45
N MET A 17 33.04 -7.56 -16.78
CA MET A 17 32.09 -6.69 -17.51
C MET A 17 30.62 -7.06 -17.25
N LEU A 18 30.30 -8.35 -17.13
CA LEU A 18 28.94 -8.80 -16.78
C LEU A 18 28.55 -8.41 -15.35
N LEU A 19 29.50 -8.41 -14.40
CA LEU A 19 29.29 -7.93 -13.03
C LEU A 19 29.10 -6.41 -12.95
N LEU A 20 29.72 -5.65 -13.87
CA LEU A 20 29.55 -4.19 -13.99
C LEU A 20 28.22 -3.80 -14.67
N TYR A 21 27.60 -4.72 -15.41
CA TYR A 21 26.26 -4.55 -16.01
C TYR A 21 25.11 -5.04 -15.12
N ALA A 22 25.41 -5.63 -13.95
CA ALA A 22 24.43 -5.79 -12.88
C ALA A 22 24.16 -4.41 -12.27
N GLY A 23 23.48 -3.55 -13.03
CA GLY A 23 23.00 -2.28 -12.55
C GLY A 23 22.22 -2.53 -11.27
N GLU A 24 22.50 -1.75 -10.23
CA GLU A 24 21.70 -1.77 -9.02
C GLU A 24 20.25 -1.59 -9.44
N SER A 25 19.45 -2.66 -9.33
CA SER A 25 18.02 -2.54 -9.47
C SER A 25 17.61 -1.62 -8.34
N ARG A 26 17.37 -0.34 -8.65
CA ARG A 26 16.70 0.59 -7.76
C ARG A 26 15.25 0.12 -7.66
N GLY A 27 15.05 -1.00 -6.97
CA GLY A 27 13.74 -1.43 -6.53
C GLY A 27 13.14 -0.24 -5.82
N TYR A 28 11.96 0.20 -6.27
CA TYR A 28 11.27 1.34 -5.72
C TYR A 28 10.96 1.07 -4.25
N GLY A 29 11.91 1.38 -3.35
CA GLY A 29 11.72 1.32 -1.90
C GLY A 29 10.73 2.39 -1.41
N THR A 30 10.20 3.20 -2.33
CA THR A 30 9.42 4.41 -2.07
C THR A 30 8.05 4.29 -2.74
N GLY A 31 7.18 3.38 -2.28
CA GLY A 31 5.76 3.34 -2.68
C GLY A 31 5.45 3.07 -4.17
N PRO A 32 4.19 2.79 -4.52
CA PRO A 32 3.79 2.56 -5.91
C PRO A 32 3.75 3.87 -6.73
N PRO A 33 3.78 3.78 -8.07
CA PRO A 33 3.56 4.92 -8.96
C PRO A 33 2.08 5.33 -9.02
N GLU A 34 1.80 6.57 -9.46
CA GLU A 34 0.43 7.13 -9.59
C GLU A 34 -0.49 6.28 -10.49
N ILE A 35 0.06 5.57 -11.47
CA ILE A 35 -0.72 4.67 -12.34
C ILE A 35 -1.34 3.48 -11.58
N ALA A 36 -0.84 3.15 -10.39
CA ALA A 36 -1.36 2.06 -9.56
C ALA A 36 -2.63 2.46 -8.78
N CYS A 37 -3.06 3.73 -8.85
CA CYS A 37 -4.18 4.22 -8.04
C CYS A 37 -5.49 3.48 -8.25
N SER A 38 -5.80 3.06 -9.48
CA SER A 38 -7.04 2.32 -9.74
C SER A 38 -6.93 0.84 -9.35
N SER A 39 -5.82 0.18 -9.69
CA SER A 39 -5.65 -1.26 -9.48
C SER A 39 -5.31 -1.62 -8.02
N MET A 40 -4.56 -0.76 -7.33
CA MET A 40 -3.90 -1.03 -6.04
C MET A 40 -3.00 -2.27 -6.03
N ARG A 41 -2.76 -2.90 -7.17
CA ARG A 41 -2.03 -4.16 -7.29
C ARG A 41 -0.58 -3.91 -7.68
N PRO A 42 0.40 -4.49 -6.97
CA PRO A 42 1.81 -4.47 -7.40
C PRO A 42 1.95 -5.14 -8.77
N SER A 43 2.68 -4.49 -9.69
CA SER A 43 2.81 -4.91 -11.09
C SER A 43 4.26 -5.00 -11.55
N HIS A 44 5.15 -5.50 -10.70
CA HIS A 44 6.53 -5.83 -11.08
C HIS A 44 6.70 -7.35 -11.22
N TYR A 45 7.75 -7.76 -11.92
CA TYR A 45 8.07 -9.18 -12.13
C TYR A 45 8.19 -9.94 -10.80
N GLY A 46 7.61 -11.14 -10.74
CA GLY A 46 7.63 -11.99 -9.55
C GLY A 46 6.63 -11.63 -8.45
N ALA A 47 5.91 -10.49 -8.55
CA ALA A 47 4.86 -10.18 -7.58
C ALA A 47 3.73 -11.22 -7.67
N SER A 48 3.41 -11.84 -6.53
CA SER A 48 2.28 -12.75 -6.43
C SER A 48 1.51 -12.52 -5.12
N ASP A 49 0.20 -12.68 -5.22
CA ASP A 49 -0.64 -12.93 -4.06
C ASP A 49 -0.61 -14.44 -3.83
N PRO A 50 -0.21 -14.92 -2.64
CA PRO A 50 -0.09 -16.35 -2.38
C PRO A 50 -1.47 -17.06 -2.29
N PHE A 51 -2.59 -16.34 -2.41
CA PHE A 51 -3.96 -16.85 -2.23
C PHE A 51 -4.18 -17.52 -0.88
N THR A 52 -3.42 -17.10 0.14
CA THR A 52 -3.55 -17.52 1.52
C THR A 52 -4.19 -16.42 2.35
N PRO A 53 -4.80 -16.72 3.52
CA PRO A 53 -5.30 -15.69 4.41
C PRO A 53 -4.21 -14.68 4.74
N SER A 54 -4.52 -13.39 4.58
CA SER A 54 -3.59 -12.33 4.94
C SER A 54 -3.32 -12.35 6.45
N PRO A 55 -2.05 -12.25 6.89
CA PRO A 55 -1.72 -12.09 8.30
C PRO A 55 -1.89 -10.63 8.78
N TYR A 56 -2.42 -9.73 7.94
CA TYR A 56 -2.55 -8.32 8.25
C TYR A 56 -4.02 -7.92 8.41
N THR A 57 -4.26 -6.97 9.30
CA THR A 57 -5.60 -6.46 9.59
C THR A 57 -5.64 -4.95 9.41
N ILE A 58 -6.69 -4.46 8.74
CA ILE A 58 -7.02 -3.04 8.65
C ILE A 58 -8.25 -2.75 9.52
N THR A 59 -8.11 -1.83 10.47
CA THR A 59 -9.16 -1.44 11.41
C THR A 59 -9.40 0.07 11.39
N VAL A 60 -10.57 0.48 11.86
CA VAL A 60 -11.00 1.88 11.89
C VAL A 60 -11.37 2.28 13.32
N SER A 61 -11.05 3.51 13.70
CA SER A 61 -11.37 4.03 15.05
C SER A 61 -12.88 4.22 15.29
N LYS A 62 -13.66 4.34 14.22
CA LYS A 62 -15.13 4.44 14.24
C LYS A 62 -15.74 3.95 12.94
N GLN A 63 -16.98 3.47 13.01
CA GLN A 63 -17.75 2.93 11.87
C GLN A 63 -18.86 3.88 11.39
N LYS A 64 -18.82 5.15 11.82
CA LYS A 64 -19.72 6.21 11.36
C LYS A 64 -18.92 7.48 11.12
N TYR A 65 -19.30 8.25 10.10
CA TYR A 65 -18.66 9.54 9.82
C TYR A 65 -19.62 10.57 9.21
N LYS A 66 -19.31 11.84 9.44
CA LYS A 66 -19.91 13.01 8.79
C LYS A 66 -18.94 13.61 7.77
N ALA A 67 -19.45 14.38 6.82
CA ALA A 67 -18.62 15.15 5.89
C ALA A 67 -17.56 15.99 6.66
N GLY A 68 -16.31 15.97 6.19
CA GLY A 68 -15.17 16.65 6.82
C GLY A 68 -14.62 15.99 8.10
N GLU A 69 -15.24 14.92 8.60
CA GLU A 69 -14.77 14.22 9.79
C GLU A 69 -13.58 13.32 9.48
N SER A 70 -12.64 13.21 10.43
CA SER A 70 -11.49 12.32 10.30
C SER A 70 -11.68 10.98 11.00
N ILE A 71 -11.14 9.91 10.41
CA ILE A 71 -11.08 8.54 10.93
C ILE A 71 -9.61 8.12 10.99
N ASP A 72 -9.24 7.45 12.08
CA ASP A 72 -7.94 6.79 12.17
C ASP A 72 -8.07 5.36 11.63
N VAL A 73 -7.21 5.04 10.69
CA VAL A 73 -7.13 3.76 10.00
C VAL A 73 -5.83 3.09 10.41
N THR A 74 -5.92 1.94 11.06
CA THR A 74 -4.76 1.21 11.56
C THR A 74 -4.56 -0.04 10.72
N LEU A 75 -3.38 -0.16 10.11
CA LEU A 75 -2.90 -1.39 9.49
C LEU A 75 -1.88 -2.04 10.43
N LYS A 76 -2.10 -3.32 10.76
CA LYS A 76 -1.28 -4.05 11.73
C LYS A 76 -1.02 -5.48 11.26
N GLY A 77 0.18 -6.01 11.51
CA GLY A 77 0.45 -7.44 11.40
C GLY A 77 0.00 -8.22 12.63
N ALA A 78 -0.70 -9.33 12.42
CA ALA A 78 -1.08 -10.27 13.47
C ALA A 78 0.12 -11.15 13.86
N ASN A 79 0.13 -11.66 15.09
CA ASN A 79 1.13 -12.62 15.57
C ASN A 79 2.60 -12.19 15.39
N GLY A 80 2.87 -10.89 15.40
CA GLY A 80 4.22 -10.34 15.24
C GLY A 80 4.69 -10.18 13.80
N GLU A 81 3.82 -10.47 12.81
CA GLU A 81 4.12 -10.28 11.40
C GLU A 81 4.44 -8.83 11.08
N LYS A 82 5.40 -8.64 10.17
CA LYS A 82 5.87 -7.32 9.73
C LYS A 82 5.64 -7.17 8.24
N PHE A 83 5.47 -5.93 7.79
CA PHE A 83 5.35 -5.59 6.38
C PHE A 83 6.36 -4.48 6.02
N LYS A 84 6.75 -4.44 4.75
CA LYS A 84 7.67 -3.41 4.23
C LYS A 84 6.92 -2.31 3.51
N GLY A 85 5.87 -2.68 2.78
CA GLY A 85 5.04 -1.76 2.01
C GLY A 85 3.57 -1.89 2.34
N PHE A 86 2.85 -0.80 2.11
CA PHE A 86 1.40 -0.75 2.16
C PHE A 86 0.90 0.25 1.12
N PHE A 87 -0.36 0.12 0.71
CA PHE A 87 -1.08 1.09 -0.10
C PHE A 87 -2.56 1.09 0.27
N VAL A 88 -3.07 2.23 0.75
CA VAL A 88 -4.42 2.35 1.32
C VAL A 88 -5.25 3.39 0.58
N GLN A 89 -6.52 3.07 0.33
CA GLN A 89 -7.54 3.96 -0.20
C GLN A 89 -8.87 3.77 0.53
N ALA A 90 -9.69 4.82 0.62
CA ALA A 90 -11.11 4.65 0.89
C ALA A 90 -11.88 4.56 -0.42
N ARG A 91 -12.84 3.63 -0.53
CA ARG A 91 -13.74 3.49 -1.68
C ARG A 91 -15.18 3.36 -1.21
N LYS A 92 -16.10 3.72 -2.10
CA LYS A 92 -17.54 3.46 -1.91
C LYS A 92 -17.80 1.97 -1.70
N HIS A 93 -18.50 1.64 -0.62
CA HIS A 93 -18.96 0.29 -0.34
C HIS A 93 -20.00 -0.15 -1.38
N ASN A 94 -20.02 -1.45 -1.70
CA ASN A 94 -20.90 -2.04 -2.72
C ASN A 94 -20.86 -1.34 -4.08
N SER A 95 -19.72 -0.75 -4.45
CA SER A 95 -19.52 -0.10 -5.74
C SER A 95 -18.39 -0.78 -6.51
N GLN A 96 -18.57 -0.92 -7.83
CA GLN A 96 -17.49 -1.29 -8.75
C GLN A 96 -16.55 -0.11 -9.06
N SER A 97 -16.82 1.07 -8.49
CA SER A 97 -16.00 2.26 -8.68
C SER A 97 -14.57 2.03 -8.17
N VAL A 98 -13.60 2.28 -9.02
CA VAL A 98 -12.17 2.34 -8.67
C VAL A 98 -11.73 3.73 -8.20
N ILE A 99 -12.66 4.68 -8.13
CA ILE A 99 -12.38 6.06 -7.75
C ILE A 99 -12.31 6.17 -6.22
N PRO A 100 -11.17 6.59 -5.65
CA PRO A 100 -11.03 6.78 -4.22
C PRO A 100 -11.84 7.99 -3.73
N VAL A 101 -12.19 8.00 -2.44
CA VAL A 101 -12.95 9.07 -1.78
C VAL A 101 -12.24 9.61 -0.55
N GLY A 102 -12.46 10.89 -0.25
CA GLY A 102 -11.78 11.58 0.86
C GLY A 102 -10.28 11.73 0.64
N THR A 103 -9.56 12.12 1.68
CA THR A 103 -8.12 12.38 1.60
C THR A 103 -7.41 11.82 2.81
N PHE A 104 -6.16 11.38 2.63
CA PHE A 104 -5.30 11.01 3.73
C PHE A 104 -4.45 12.21 4.16
N THR A 105 -4.25 12.37 5.46
CA THR A 105 -3.22 13.24 6.02
C THR A 105 -2.24 12.38 6.82
N GLU A 106 -0.96 12.61 6.60
CA GLU A 106 0.09 11.95 7.38
C GLU A 106 0.11 12.60 8.77
N VAL A 107 -0.32 11.88 9.81
CA VAL A 107 -0.32 12.46 11.16
C VAL A 107 0.42 11.62 12.21
N THR A 108 0.88 10.39 11.91
CA THR A 108 1.53 9.58 12.97
C THR A 108 2.59 8.57 12.51
N SER A 109 2.64 8.18 11.23
CA SER A 109 3.49 7.08 10.79
C SER A 109 4.69 7.54 9.96
N VAL A 110 5.87 7.63 10.61
CA VAL A 110 7.15 7.83 9.91
C VAL A 110 7.29 6.83 8.77
N GLY A 111 7.71 7.31 7.60
CA GLY A 111 7.87 6.45 6.44
C GLY A 111 6.59 6.23 5.65
N SER A 112 5.66 7.19 5.69
CA SER A 112 4.50 7.25 4.81
C SER A 112 4.67 8.35 3.76
N LYS A 113 3.85 8.30 2.70
CA LYS A 113 3.67 9.37 1.73
C LYS A 113 2.30 9.27 1.09
N ASN A 114 1.75 10.43 0.79
CA ASN A 114 0.52 10.58 0.03
C ASN A 114 0.73 10.29 -1.47
N LEU A 115 -0.31 9.75 -2.11
CA LEU A 115 -0.37 9.38 -3.52
C LEU A 115 -1.77 9.63 -4.09
N CYS A 116 -1.93 9.40 -5.39
CA CYS A 116 -3.21 9.51 -6.10
C CYS A 116 -3.71 10.96 -6.13
N ARG A 117 -2.81 11.87 -6.52
CA ARG A 117 -3.09 13.30 -6.64
C ARG A 117 -3.93 13.58 -7.89
N GLN A 118 -5.19 13.22 -7.83
CA GLN A 118 -6.16 13.56 -8.87
C GLN A 118 -7.11 14.63 -8.36
N ARG A 119 -7.42 15.64 -9.19
CA ARG A 119 -8.54 16.59 -9.05
C ARG A 119 -8.99 16.85 -7.58
N ASN A 120 -8.09 17.39 -6.75
CA ASN A 120 -8.35 17.97 -5.42
C ASN A 120 -8.05 17.11 -4.17
N GLY A 121 -7.08 16.20 -4.20
CA GLY A 121 -6.57 15.69 -2.94
C GLY A 121 -5.54 14.57 -3.04
N ASP A 122 -4.94 14.29 -1.89
CA ASP A 122 -4.13 13.11 -1.68
C ASP A 122 -5.06 11.93 -1.31
N HIS A 123 -5.55 11.24 -2.34
CA HIS A 123 -6.62 10.23 -2.20
C HIS A 123 -6.16 8.85 -1.75
N ALA A 124 -4.84 8.65 -1.63
CA ALA A 124 -4.26 7.42 -1.15
C ALA A 124 -3.00 7.70 -0.33
N ILE A 125 -2.55 6.70 0.42
CA ILE A 125 -1.33 6.78 1.22
C ILE A 125 -0.58 5.45 1.14
N SER A 126 0.75 5.52 1.10
CA SER A 126 1.65 4.37 0.97
C SER A 126 2.91 4.60 1.81
N HIS A 127 3.71 3.55 1.96
CA HIS A 127 5.08 3.66 2.45
C HIS A 127 5.96 4.60 1.58
N SER A 128 6.87 5.33 2.23
CA SER A 128 7.94 6.13 1.62
C SER A 128 9.33 5.51 1.79
N ASN A 129 9.45 4.41 2.54
CA ASN A 129 10.65 3.58 2.63
C ASN A 129 10.28 2.10 2.87
N SER A 130 11.23 1.20 2.65
CA SER A 130 11.06 -0.26 2.81
C SER A 130 11.40 -0.78 4.20
N ASN A 131 11.55 0.09 5.21
CA ASN A 131 11.79 -0.33 6.59
C ASN A 131 10.64 -1.21 7.06
N GLN A 132 10.94 -2.23 7.87
CA GLN A 132 9.90 -3.10 8.43
C GLN A 132 9.01 -2.33 9.40
N LYS A 133 7.71 -2.59 9.30
CA LYS A 133 6.65 -1.98 10.10
C LYS A 133 5.81 -3.11 10.69
N SER A 134 5.49 -3.02 11.98
CA SER A 134 4.50 -3.90 12.61
C SER A 134 3.10 -3.27 12.57
N GLU A 135 3.05 -1.95 12.52
CA GLU A 135 1.82 -1.16 12.55
C GLU A 135 2.04 0.18 11.85
N VAL A 136 1.01 0.69 11.18
CA VAL A 136 0.89 2.10 10.77
C VAL A 136 -0.50 2.60 11.13
N VAL A 137 -0.57 3.84 11.62
CA VAL A 137 -1.81 4.57 11.83
C VAL A 137 -1.86 5.71 10.83
N LEU A 138 -2.98 5.81 10.12
CA LEU A 138 -3.18 6.73 9.01
C LEU A 138 -4.44 7.54 9.29
N ARG A 139 -4.42 8.85 9.03
CA ARG A 139 -5.60 9.69 9.21
C ARG A 139 -6.27 9.91 7.87
N TRP A 140 -7.53 9.53 7.76
CA TRP A 140 -8.38 9.80 6.61
C TRP A 140 -9.42 10.86 6.96
N THR A 141 -9.71 11.79 6.05
CA THR A 141 -10.71 12.84 6.20
C THR A 141 -11.79 12.69 5.13
N ALA A 142 -13.04 12.69 5.57
CA ALA A 142 -14.20 12.59 4.71
C ALA A 142 -14.33 13.81 3.78
N PRO A 143 -14.71 13.60 2.50
CA PRO A 143 -14.93 14.71 1.58
C PRO A 143 -16.14 15.56 2.00
N ALA A 144 -16.21 16.80 1.52
CA ALA A 144 -17.35 17.68 1.76
C ALA A 144 -18.62 17.23 1.03
N LYS A 145 -18.47 16.59 -0.14
CA LYS A 145 -19.56 15.96 -0.89
C LYS A 145 -19.76 14.55 -0.36
N SER A 146 -21.03 14.11 -0.28
CA SER A 146 -21.35 12.75 0.17
C SER A 146 -20.57 11.70 -0.63
N ALA A 147 -20.01 10.76 0.12
CA ALA A 147 -19.28 9.62 -0.41
C ALA A 147 -20.03 8.30 -0.18
N GLY A 148 -21.22 8.33 0.42
CA GLY A 148 -22.00 7.15 0.79
C GLY A 148 -21.27 6.29 1.82
N ASP A 149 -21.73 5.08 2.04
CA ASP A 149 -20.97 4.13 2.84
C ASP A 149 -19.61 3.82 2.19
N ILE A 150 -18.57 3.65 3.01
CA ILE A 150 -17.21 3.38 2.52
C ILE A 150 -16.59 2.15 3.17
N VAL A 151 -15.56 1.65 2.51
CA VAL A 151 -14.60 0.67 3.04
C VAL A 151 -13.19 1.19 2.79
N PHE A 152 -12.26 0.89 3.69
CA PHE A 152 -10.84 1.11 3.44
C PHE A 152 -10.25 -0.15 2.81
N ARG A 153 -9.71 -0.01 1.60
CA ARG A 153 -8.97 -1.06 0.91
C ARG A 153 -7.49 -0.94 1.18
N VAL A 154 -6.81 -2.08 1.33
CA VAL A 154 -5.37 -2.13 1.51
C VAL A 154 -4.71 -3.22 0.68
N THR A 155 -3.55 -2.85 0.14
CA THR A 155 -2.54 -3.79 -0.32
C THR A 155 -1.38 -3.76 0.66
N VAL A 156 -0.92 -4.93 1.11
CA VAL A 156 0.21 -5.07 2.04
C VAL A 156 1.31 -5.88 1.37
N VAL A 157 2.54 -5.37 1.43
CA VAL A 157 3.73 -6.00 0.83
C VAL A 157 4.65 -6.48 1.96
N MET A 158 4.77 -7.80 2.08
CA MET A 158 5.66 -8.44 3.06
C MET A 158 7.11 -8.47 2.54
N ALA A 159 7.27 -8.94 1.30
CA ALA A 159 8.54 -9.05 0.59
C ALA A 159 8.38 -8.55 -0.86
N TYR A 160 9.48 -8.46 -1.61
CA TYR A 160 9.46 -7.94 -2.97
C TYR A 160 8.44 -8.67 -3.85
N ASP A 161 8.34 -9.99 -3.73
CA ASP A 161 7.50 -10.88 -4.53
C ASP A 161 6.18 -11.29 -3.85
N THR A 162 5.99 -10.94 -2.59
CA THR A 162 4.90 -11.46 -1.75
C THR A 162 4.04 -10.33 -1.19
N PHE A 163 2.77 -10.30 -1.59
CA PHE A 163 1.81 -9.29 -1.15
C PHE A 163 0.39 -9.88 -0.97
N TRP A 164 -0.47 -9.13 -0.30
CA TRP A 164 -1.92 -9.39 -0.23
C TRP A 164 -2.66 -8.13 -0.63
N ASP A 165 -3.53 -8.20 -1.64
CA ASP A 165 -4.36 -7.08 -2.07
C ASP A 165 -5.85 -7.27 -1.74
N ASN A 166 -6.67 -6.28 -2.07
CA ASN A 166 -8.14 -6.32 -1.93
C ASN A 166 -8.66 -6.63 -0.51
N GLN A 167 -7.84 -6.41 0.52
CA GLN A 167 -8.27 -6.52 1.91
C GLN A 167 -9.10 -5.28 2.27
N GLU A 168 -10.23 -5.47 2.95
CA GLU A 168 -11.15 -4.40 3.34
C GLU A 168 -11.29 -4.27 4.85
N SER A 169 -11.47 -3.04 5.34
CA SER A 169 -11.91 -2.78 6.70
C SER A 169 -13.38 -3.13 6.89
N ALA A 170 -13.86 -3.04 8.13
CA ALA A 170 -15.29 -2.92 8.39
C ALA A 170 -15.88 -1.72 7.61
N VAL A 171 -17.16 -1.85 7.24
CA VAL A 171 -17.90 -0.77 6.57
C VAL A 171 -18.04 0.42 7.51
N VAL A 172 -17.79 1.63 7.00
CA VAL A 172 -18.01 2.88 7.72
C VAL A 172 -19.20 3.59 7.09
N LYS A 173 -20.23 3.82 7.89
CA LYS A 173 -21.50 4.40 7.46
C LYS A 173 -21.43 5.92 7.41
N GLU A 174 -21.86 6.52 6.30
CA GLU A 174 -22.05 7.98 6.26
C GLU A 174 -23.31 8.32 7.06
N VAL A 175 -23.22 9.33 7.93
CA VAL A 175 -24.35 9.83 8.72
C VAL A 175 -24.52 11.33 8.54
N ASN A 176 -25.77 11.79 8.62
CA ASN A 176 -26.09 13.20 8.59
C ASN A 176 -25.71 13.89 9.92
N SER A 177 -26.00 15.20 10.02
CA SER A 177 -25.70 15.98 11.22
C SER A 177 -26.36 15.42 12.49
N SER A 178 -27.54 14.79 12.39
CA SER A 178 -28.25 14.14 13.50
C SER A 178 -27.82 12.70 13.79
N GLY A 179 -26.88 12.14 13.02
CA GLY A 179 -26.35 10.79 13.23
C GLY A 179 -27.19 9.67 12.57
N ALA A 180 -28.18 10.02 11.76
CA ALA A 180 -28.92 9.05 10.94
C ALA A 180 -28.12 8.68 9.68
N VAL A 181 -28.12 7.40 9.32
CA VAL A 181 -27.41 6.87 8.14
C VAL A 181 -28.05 7.42 6.86
N ILE A 182 -27.22 7.89 5.91
CA ILE A 182 -27.71 8.63 4.73
C ILE A 182 -27.91 7.79 3.46
N GLY A 183 -27.52 6.51 3.46
CA GLY A 183 -27.79 5.57 2.35
C GLY A 183 -26.95 5.82 1.11
#